data_AF-C5X1Y6-F1
#
_entry.id   AF-C5X1Y6-F1
#
_cell.length_a   1.000
_cell.length_b   1.000
_cell.length_c   1.000
_cell.angle_alpha   90.00
_cell.angle_beta   90.00
_cell.angle_gamma   90.00
#
_symmetry.space_group_name_H-M   'P 1'
#
loop_
_entity.id
_entity.type
_entity.pdbx_description
1 polymer ?
#
loop_
_entity_poly.entity_id
_entity_poly.type
_entity_poly.pdbx_seq_one_letter_code
_entity_poly.pdbx_strand_id
1 'polypeptide(L)'
;MDRRSGSKRKKARTAAGSGSSGGDRITALPLELRAQIASLLSFDEAVRLTVLSRAWRHIHLYTPVVEIYLNAFLSFRDIYFDEAQSARGLLDEDSILAVRVALGRRALEASSSKVDTLRLVSDIDDPPMRRHAARIIALADARVIRFVSPLVDIDAKARNAWTLDLPPAARELEVVTWRHLAPAIAGPGANALQKLRLDYAVVAEWPRLPSLVSLGLKDITVEAPFAPGAWCPLLEELNLFSCEIRQARVDIRLPRLRFLDMDSVDVAPHGRSTEAPYGVITIDAPELIEFEIDCGAGATTDYKSFSLRAPRLRLLGWRNQYAERIVIDVGRPGSVKLGGIRLMSIYSRGMMYYREQMMRMLQGLLPNIPPENLDDVAEPYLTLGDWSDDDDDEPKHENEKQLTCNLRGLIMSHGI
;
A
#
# COMPACT_ATOMS: atom_id res chain seq x y z
N MET A 1 -41.18 22.26 64.61
CA MET A 1 -42.59 22.48 64.22
C MET A 1 -42.60 23.70 63.30
N ASP A 2 -42.50 23.52 61.99
CA ASP A 2 -43.54 23.16 61.02
C ASP A 2 -44.13 24.42 60.35
N ARG A 3 -44.11 24.38 59.00
CA ARG A 3 -44.98 25.07 58.02
C ARG A 3 -44.71 26.55 57.69
N ARG A 4 -44.10 26.75 56.51
CA ARG A 4 -44.42 27.89 55.63
C ARG A 4 -45.14 27.40 54.37
N SER A 5 -46.42 27.77 54.35
CA SER A 5 -47.38 27.91 53.25
C SER A 5 -46.83 27.91 51.82
N GLY A 6 -47.44 27.09 50.97
CA GLY A 6 -47.29 27.15 49.52
C GLY A 6 -48.01 28.36 48.89
N SER A 7 -47.54 28.73 47.70
CA SER A 7 -48.29 29.54 46.74
C SER A 7 -47.99 29.03 45.32
N LYS A 8 -49.03 28.48 44.67
CA LYS A 8 -49.04 28.09 43.26
C LYS A 8 -49.25 29.33 42.40
N ARG A 9 -48.47 29.49 41.30
CA ARG A 9 -48.78 30.15 40.01
C ARG A 9 -47.45 30.31 39.25
N LYS A 10 -47.31 30.14 37.94
CA LYS A 10 -48.24 29.89 36.84
C LYS A 10 -47.38 29.38 35.67
N LYS A 11 -47.87 28.35 34.97
CA LYS A 11 -47.34 27.88 33.68
C LYS A 11 -47.47 29.02 32.67
N ALA A 12 -46.37 29.46 32.06
CA ALA A 12 -46.38 30.30 30.87
C ALA A 12 -45.65 29.55 29.76
N ARG A 13 -46.45 28.90 28.90
CA ARG A 13 -46.05 28.62 27.52
C ARG A 13 -46.26 29.93 26.77
N THR A 14 -45.22 30.48 26.20
CA THR A 14 -45.31 31.37 25.03
C THR A 14 -44.28 30.90 24.02
N ALA A 15 -44.85 30.46 22.89
CA ALA A 15 -44.14 30.00 21.72
C ALA A 15 -43.54 31.18 20.94
N ALA A 16 -42.55 30.84 20.12
CA ALA A 16 -42.24 31.47 18.85
C ALA A 16 -41.88 32.96 18.88
N GLY A 17 -40.65 33.23 19.30
CA GLY A 17 -39.81 34.24 18.65
C GLY A 17 -38.86 33.51 17.70
N SER A 18 -39.19 33.55 16.40
CA SER A 18 -38.34 33.10 15.28
C SER A 18 -37.10 34.00 15.18
N GLY A 19 -36.18 33.85 16.13
CA GLY A 19 -34.81 34.31 15.98
C GLY A 19 -34.03 33.19 15.32
N SER A 20 -33.40 33.48 14.18
CA SER A 20 -32.36 32.65 13.58
C SER A 20 -31.23 32.44 14.59
N SER A 21 -31.40 31.49 15.50
CA SER A 21 -30.37 31.05 16.42
C SER A 21 -29.41 30.23 15.58
N GLY A 22 -28.31 30.86 15.18
CA GLY A 22 -27.06 30.16 14.84
C GLY A 22 -26.50 29.46 16.07
N GLY A 23 -27.32 28.63 16.74
CA GLY A 23 -26.90 27.78 17.83
C GLY A 23 -25.90 26.77 17.31
N ASP A 24 -24.91 26.43 18.14
CA ASP A 24 -23.84 25.50 17.81
C ASP A 24 -24.41 24.12 17.44
N ARG A 25 -24.64 23.93 16.14
CA ARG A 25 -25.22 22.71 15.57
C ARG A 25 -24.27 21.53 15.66
N ILE A 26 -22.96 21.80 15.75
CA ILE A 26 -21.93 20.76 15.81
C ILE A 26 -21.89 20.17 17.22
N THR A 27 -21.95 21.00 18.26
CA THR A 27 -22.06 20.53 19.65
C THR A 27 -23.37 19.78 19.92
N ALA A 28 -24.44 20.08 19.18
CA ALA A 28 -25.72 19.39 19.30
C ALA A 28 -25.74 17.99 18.66
N LEU A 29 -24.70 17.59 17.92
CA LEU A 29 -24.63 16.26 17.31
C LEU A 29 -24.48 15.15 18.39
N PRO A 30 -24.97 13.93 18.11
CA PRO A 30 -24.67 12.74 18.90
C PRO A 30 -23.17 12.54 19.12
N LEU A 31 -22.81 11.90 20.24
CA LEU A 31 -21.41 11.67 20.63
C LEU A 31 -20.62 10.97 19.52
N GLU A 32 -21.24 9.98 18.88
CA GLU A 32 -20.66 9.16 17.84
C GLU A 32 -20.25 10.00 16.63
N LEU A 33 -21.11 10.93 16.20
CA LEU A 33 -20.82 11.83 15.08
C LEU A 33 -19.74 12.85 15.44
N ARG A 34 -19.73 13.36 16.67
CA ARG A 34 -18.68 14.27 17.15
C ARG A 34 -17.33 13.55 17.25
N ALA A 35 -17.32 12.29 17.67
CA ALA A 35 -16.12 11.47 17.72
C ALA A 35 -15.58 11.16 16.31
N GLN A 36 -16.47 10.90 15.34
CA GLN A 36 -16.08 10.75 13.94
C GLN A 36 -15.46 12.03 13.35
N ILE A 37 -16.07 13.19 13.63
CA ILE A 37 -15.51 14.49 13.21
C ILE A 37 -14.15 14.73 13.88
N ALA A 38 -14.04 14.48 15.19
CA ALA A 38 -12.80 14.64 15.93
C ALA A 38 -11.70 13.66 15.47
N SER A 39 -12.06 12.51 14.89
CA SER A 39 -11.12 11.56 14.28
C SER A 39 -10.45 12.05 12.99
N LEU A 40 -10.89 13.18 12.44
CA LEU A 40 -10.21 13.86 11.33
C LEU A 40 -9.04 14.74 11.79
N LEU A 41 -8.87 14.90 13.11
CA LEU A 41 -7.83 15.72 13.72
C LEU A 41 -6.73 14.85 14.30
N SER A 42 -5.53 15.42 14.46
CA SER A 42 -4.48 14.81 15.27
C SER A 42 -4.94 14.66 16.73
N PHE A 43 -4.31 13.75 17.47
CA PHE A 43 -4.65 13.49 18.85
C PHE A 43 -4.57 14.77 19.71
N ASP A 44 -3.54 15.59 19.52
CA ASP A 44 -3.36 16.83 20.27
C ASP A 44 -4.45 17.86 19.97
N GLU A 45 -4.86 17.98 18.71
CA GLU A 45 -5.97 18.85 18.30
C GLU A 45 -7.31 18.35 18.87
N ALA A 46 -7.55 17.03 18.87
CA ALA A 46 -8.73 16.44 19.48
C ALA A 46 -8.76 16.66 21.00
N VAL A 47 -7.61 16.66 21.67
CA VAL A 47 -7.49 17.04 23.08
C VAL A 47 -7.79 18.52 23.28
N ARG A 48 -7.34 19.42 22.38
CA ARG A 48 -7.64 20.85 22.46
C ARG A 48 -9.14 21.15 22.36
N LEU A 49 -9.92 20.33 21.67
CA LEU A 49 -11.39 20.48 21.63
C LEU A 49 -12.04 20.45 23.02
N THR A 50 -11.39 19.85 24.02
CA THR A 50 -11.92 19.76 25.39
C THR A 50 -12.16 21.12 26.05
N VAL A 51 -11.53 22.20 25.56
CA VAL A 51 -11.72 23.57 26.09
C VAL A 51 -12.93 24.28 25.48
N LEU A 52 -13.51 23.77 24.39
CA LEU A 52 -14.59 24.44 23.66
C LEU A 52 -15.92 24.41 24.43
N SER A 53 -16.34 23.22 24.87
CA SER A 53 -17.60 23.07 25.62
C SER A 53 -17.61 21.76 26.43
N ARG A 54 -18.58 21.63 27.35
CA ARG A 54 -18.78 20.40 28.12
C ARG A 54 -19.01 19.18 27.24
N ALA A 55 -19.60 19.36 26.06
CA ALA A 55 -19.88 18.26 25.15
C ALA A 55 -18.60 17.68 24.56
N TRP A 56 -17.61 18.52 24.24
CA TRP A 56 -16.32 18.10 23.65
C TRP A 56 -15.32 17.58 24.69
N ARG A 57 -15.65 17.70 25.97
CA ARG A 57 -14.83 17.17 27.05
C ARG A 57 -14.66 15.66 26.86
N HIS A 58 -13.43 15.17 26.94
CA HIS A 58 -13.07 13.76 26.76
C HIS A 58 -13.36 13.16 25.38
N ILE A 59 -13.65 13.97 24.34
CA ILE A 59 -13.97 13.45 23.00
C ILE A 59 -12.86 12.55 22.42
N HIS A 60 -11.59 12.86 22.71
CA HIS A 60 -10.41 12.08 22.32
C HIS A 60 -10.39 10.63 22.87
N LEU A 61 -11.21 10.30 23.88
CA LEU A 61 -11.35 8.93 24.40
C LEU A 61 -12.33 8.08 23.56
N TYR A 62 -13.11 8.72 22.69
CA TYR A 62 -14.15 8.07 21.88
C TYR A 62 -13.80 8.03 20.38
N THR A 63 -12.68 8.61 19.96
CA THR A 63 -12.27 8.65 18.55
C THR A 63 -11.81 7.27 18.05
N PRO A 64 -12.44 6.68 17.02
CA PRO A 64 -12.02 5.38 16.49
C PRO A 64 -10.68 5.42 15.76
N VAL A 65 -10.34 6.57 15.17
CA VAL A 65 -9.04 6.83 14.54
C VAL A 65 -8.23 7.75 15.45
N VAL A 66 -6.99 7.36 15.73
CA VAL A 66 -6.03 8.14 16.52
C VAL A 66 -4.80 8.40 15.66
N GLU A 67 -4.48 9.67 15.44
CA GLU A 67 -3.28 10.10 14.71
C GLU A 67 -2.32 10.83 15.64
N ILE A 68 -1.09 10.34 15.76
CA ILE A 68 -0.07 10.86 16.67
C ILE A 68 1.19 11.17 15.88
N TYR A 69 1.66 12.40 16.02
CA TYR A 69 2.92 12.90 15.46
C TYR A 69 3.95 13.00 16.58
N LEU A 70 4.85 12.02 16.71
CA LEU A 70 5.82 12.04 17.82
C LEU A 70 6.82 13.20 17.72
N ASN A 71 7.11 13.64 16.50
CA ASN A 71 7.91 14.83 16.24
C ASN A 71 7.24 16.13 16.72
N ALA A 72 5.91 16.17 16.88
CA ALA A 72 5.23 17.35 17.45
C ALA A 72 5.55 17.56 18.93
N PHE A 73 6.07 16.54 19.62
CA PHE A 73 6.53 16.64 21.00
C PHE A 73 8.01 16.99 21.11
N LEU A 74 8.70 17.29 20.00
CA LEU A 74 10.07 17.79 20.07
C LEU A 74 10.06 19.26 20.51
N SER A 75 10.62 19.53 21.67
CA SER A 75 10.97 20.89 22.06
C SER A 75 12.29 21.27 21.39
N PHE A 76 12.24 22.20 20.44
CA PHE A 76 13.41 22.95 20.02
C PHE A 76 13.73 23.93 21.15
N ARG A 77 14.47 23.49 22.16
CA ARG A 77 15.11 24.46 23.05
C ARG A 77 16.25 25.12 22.27
N ASP A 78 16.27 26.44 22.31
CA ASP A 78 17.29 27.30 21.72
C ASP A 78 18.70 26.71 21.93
N ILE A 79 19.33 26.24 20.85
CA ILE A 79 20.78 26.10 20.81
C ILE A 79 21.24 26.74 19.51
N TYR A 80 21.75 27.96 19.66
CA TYR A 80 22.58 28.63 18.68
C TYR A 80 23.82 27.77 18.37
N PHE A 81 24.18 27.71 17.07
CA PHE A 81 25.45 27.24 16.46
C PHE A 81 25.75 25.74 16.36
N ASP A 82 25.59 25.18 15.16
CA ASP A 82 26.64 24.74 14.20
C ASP A 82 26.01 23.71 13.24
N GLU A 83 26.00 23.98 11.94
CA GLU A 83 25.29 23.18 10.91
C GLU A 83 25.77 21.72 10.81
N ALA A 84 26.87 21.38 11.48
CA ALA A 84 27.40 20.02 11.56
C ALA A 84 26.79 19.14 12.67
N GLN A 85 26.07 19.71 13.64
CA GLN A 85 25.51 18.97 14.79
C GLN A 85 24.13 19.50 15.19
N SER A 86 23.14 19.38 14.31
CA SER A 86 21.75 19.62 14.69
C SER A 86 21.36 18.62 15.80
N ALA A 87 21.46 19.06 17.06
CA ALA A 87 21.04 18.28 18.20
C ALA A 87 19.54 18.00 18.04
N ARG A 88 19.17 16.73 17.86
CA ARG A 88 17.77 16.28 17.83
C ARG A 88 17.06 16.88 19.05
N GLY A 89 15.93 17.54 18.83
CA GLY A 89 15.19 18.26 19.87
C GLY A 89 14.88 17.39 21.09
N LEU A 90 14.71 18.02 22.26
CA LEU A 90 14.39 17.28 23.48
C LEU A 90 12.90 16.90 23.46
N LEU A 91 12.61 15.61 23.57
CA LEU A 91 11.23 15.12 23.65
C LEU A 91 10.53 15.62 24.92
N ASP A 92 9.32 16.16 24.76
CA ASP A 92 8.40 16.47 25.84
C ASP A 92 7.76 15.18 26.38
N GLU A 93 8.48 14.55 27.30
CA GLU A 93 8.09 13.30 27.95
C GLU A 93 6.74 13.40 28.69
N ASP A 94 6.38 14.58 29.21
CA ASP A 94 5.13 14.79 29.95
C ASP A 94 3.91 14.73 29.02
N SER A 95 4.00 15.36 27.84
CA SER A 95 2.96 15.28 26.81
C SER A 95 2.82 13.85 26.26
N ILE A 96 3.92 13.16 25.99
CA ILE A 96 3.90 11.76 25.55
C ILE A 96 3.28 10.85 26.63
N LEU A 97 3.60 11.09 27.90
CA LEU A 97 3.00 10.37 29.01
C LEU A 97 1.49 10.59 29.07
N ALA A 98 1.01 11.82 28.83
CA ALA A 98 -0.41 12.12 28.79
C ALA A 98 -1.15 11.32 27.69
N VAL A 99 -0.56 11.22 26.49
CA VAL A 99 -1.07 10.36 25.40
C VAL A 99 -1.17 8.91 25.85
N ARG A 100 -0.11 8.38 26.47
CA ARG A 100 -0.06 7.00 26.95
C ARG A 100 -1.10 6.73 28.05
N VAL A 101 -1.30 7.68 28.97
CA VAL A 101 -2.34 7.59 30.01
C VAL A 101 -3.73 7.58 29.38
N ALA A 102 -3.98 8.43 28.37
CA ALA A 102 -5.26 8.46 27.68
C ALA A 102 -5.56 7.14 26.96
N LEU A 103 -4.59 6.58 26.22
CA LEU A 103 -4.73 5.27 25.57
C LEU A 103 -4.91 4.14 26.60
N GLY A 104 -4.15 4.17 27.70
CA GLY A 104 -4.30 3.20 28.78
C GLY A 104 -5.69 3.24 29.44
N ARG A 105 -6.28 4.43 29.60
CA ARG A 105 -7.68 4.56 30.07
C ARG A 105 -8.66 3.94 29.09
N ARG A 106 -8.47 4.14 27.79
CA ARG A 106 -9.33 3.53 26.76
C ARG A 106 -9.28 2.01 26.79
N ALA A 107 -8.10 1.43 27.04
CA ALA A 107 -7.95 -0.01 27.13
C ALA A 107 -8.70 -0.62 28.34
N LEU A 108 -8.84 0.14 29.44
CA LEU A 108 -9.46 -0.32 30.68
C LEU A 108 -10.97 -0.01 30.78
N GLU A 109 -11.41 1.10 30.22
CA GLU A 109 -12.79 1.57 30.33
C GLU A 109 -13.69 0.92 29.28
N ALA A 110 -14.58 0.02 29.72
CA ALA A 110 -15.57 -0.63 28.86
C ALA A 110 -16.53 0.35 28.16
N SER A 111 -16.68 1.57 28.68
CA SER A 111 -17.49 2.64 28.09
C SER A 111 -16.78 3.43 26.99
N SER A 112 -15.45 3.31 26.87
CA SER A 112 -14.68 4.03 25.87
C SER A 112 -14.66 3.30 24.53
N SER A 113 -14.45 4.03 23.43
CA SER A 113 -14.27 3.38 22.13
C SER A 113 -12.89 2.76 22.07
N LYS A 114 -12.79 1.52 21.60
CA LYS A 114 -11.49 0.94 21.20
C LYS A 114 -10.89 1.76 20.07
N VAL A 115 -9.55 1.80 20.00
CA VAL A 115 -8.86 2.36 18.84
C VAL A 115 -9.00 1.34 17.72
N ASP A 116 -9.66 1.71 16.64
CA ASP A 116 -9.75 0.84 15.46
C ASP A 116 -8.52 1.05 14.57
N THR A 117 -8.16 2.31 14.32
CA THR A 117 -7.01 2.69 13.49
C THR A 117 -6.06 3.60 14.26
N LEU A 118 -4.79 3.21 14.33
CA LEU A 118 -3.69 4.03 14.83
C LEU A 118 -2.82 4.50 13.64
N ARG A 119 -2.64 5.82 13.51
CA ARG A 119 -1.65 6.43 12.63
C ARG A 119 -0.56 7.05 13.47
N LEU A 120 0.67 6.62 13.25
CA LEU A 120 1.81 7.02 14.05
C LEU A 120 2.93 7.51 13.14
N VAL A 121 3.32 8.76 13.33
CA VAL A 121 4.49 9.33 12.66
C VAL A 121 5.64 9.40 13.67
N SER A 122 6.72 8.69 13.38
CA SER A 122 7.88 8.57 14.26
C SER A 122 9.15 8.31 13.47
N ASP A 123 10.21 9.05 13.79
CA ASP A 123 11.58 8.77 13.33
C ASP A 123 12.05 7.40 13.85
N ILE A 124 12.48 6.53 12.94
CA ILE A 124 13.05 5.21 13.23
C ILE A 124 14.48 5.31 13.75
N ASP A 125 15.23 6.34 13.39
CA ASP A 125 16.62 6.48 13.81
C ASP A 125 16.75 7.09 15.20
N ASP A 126 15.67 7.55 15.82
CA ASP A 126 15.61 8.05 17.19
C ASP A 126 15.20 6.92 18.16
N PRO A 127 16.14 6.37 18.98
CA PRO A 127 15.81 5.26 19.89
C PRO A 127 14.77 5.63 20.98
N PRO A 128 14.83 6.82 21.62
CA PRO A 128 13.75 7.28 22.49
C PRO A 128 12.36 7.30 21.82
N MET A 129 12.22 7.90 20.63
CA MET A 129 10.94 7.94 19.90
C MET A 129 10.46 6.54 19.55
N ARG A 130 11.33 5.64 19.08
CA ARG A 130 10.98 4.24 18.83
C ARG A 130 10.41 3.54 20.06
N ARG A 131 11.00 3.77 21.25
CA ARG A 131 10.50 3.19 22.51
C ARG A 131 9.10 3.72 22.85
N HIS A 132 8.84 5.00 22.61
CA HIS A 132 7.51 5.59 22.81
C HIS A 132 6.50 5.07 21.79
N ALA A 133 6.89 4.98 20.53
CA ALA A 133 6.09 4.41 19.46
C ALA A 133 5.64 2.98 19.79
N ALA A 134 6.56 2.10 20.20
CA ALA A 134 6.23 0.74 20.60
C ALA A 134 5.22 0.68 21.77
N ARG A 135 5.38 1.56 22.77
CA ARG A 135 4.44 1.64 23.91
C ARG A 135 3.07 2.15 23.49
N ILE A 136 3.01 3.13 22.59
CA ILE A 136 1.76 3.68 22.06
C ILE A 136 1.01 2.62 21.25
N ILE A 137 1.71 1.90 20.37
CA ILE A 137 1.15 0.79 19.58
C ILE A 137 0.56 -0.28 20.49
N ALA A 138 1.31 -0.70 21.52
CA ALA A 138 0.85 -1.70 22.48
C ALA A 138 -0.39 -1.25 23.26
N LEU A 139 -0.45 0.03 23.68
CA LEU A 139 -1.58 0.58 24.44
C LEU A 139 -2.82 0.81 23.57
N ALA A 140 -2.64 1.14 22.28
CA ALA A 140 -3.75 1.33 21.37
C ALA A 140 -4.48 0.02 21.06
N ASP A 141 -3.75 -1.11 20.98
CA ASP A 141 -4.26 -2.43 20.57
C ASP A 141 -5.19 -2.31 19.34
N ALA A 142 -4.72 -1.55 18.35
CA ALA A 142 -5.50 -1.19 17.18
C ALA A 142 -5.55 -2.33 16.17
N ARG A 143 -6.67 -2.43 15.44
CA ARG A 143 -6.82 -3.37 14.33
C ARG A 143 -5.96 -2.98 13.13
N VAL A 144 -5.95 -1.69 12.81
CA VAL A 144 -5.18 -1.11 11.69
C VAL A 144 -4.08 -0.23 12.25
N ILE A 145 -2.84 -0.48 11.84
CA ILE A 145 -1.67 0.30 12.26
C ILE A 145 -1.00 0.88 11.02
N ARG A 146 -0.84 2.19 11.00
CA ARG A 146 -0.06 2.90 9.98
C ARG A 146 1.12 3.56 10.65
N PHE A 147 2.32 3.16 10.25
CA PHE A 147 3.56 3.69 10.76
C PHE A 147 4.28 4.45 9.64
N VAL A 148 4.61 5.70 9.89
CA VAL A 148 5.32 6.55 8.93
C VAL A 148 6.57 7.10 9.59
N SER A 149 7.73 6.75 9.07
CA SER A 149 8.95 7.49 9.36
C SER A 149 9.03 8.69 8.42
N PRO A 150 9.18 9.92 8.91
CA PRO A 150 9.41 11.07 8.04
C PRO A 150 10.75 10.92 7.28
N LEU A 151 10.85 11.57 6.13
CA LEU A 151 12.11 11.69 5.39
C LEU A 151 13.00 12.70 6.11
N VAL A 152 13.94 12.24 6.94
CA VAL A 152 14.77 13.13 7.78
C VAL A 152 16.21 13.27 7.25
N ASP A 153 16.71 12.31 6.46
CA ASP A 153 18.06 12.40 5.89
C ASP A 153 18.22 11.45 4.69
N ILE A 154 18.54 11.99 3.50
CA ILE A 154 18.73 11.20 2.27
C ILE A 154 20.10 10.51 2.28
N ASP A 155 21.04 11.01 3.08
CA ASP A 155 22.44 10.57 3.12
C ASP A 155 22.75 9.64 4.30
N ALA A 156 21.79 9.45 5.22
CA ALA A 156 21.91 8.51 6.34
C ALA A 156 21.98 7.07 5.83
N LYS A 157 23.20 6.59 5.58
CA LYS A 157 23.54 5.18 5.25
C LYS A 157 23.17 4.17 6.35
N ALA A 158 22.61 4.62 7.46
CA ALA A 158 22.29 3.76 8.59
C ALA A 158 21.07 2.88 8.28
N ARG A 159 21.33 1.71 7.69
CA ARG A 159 20.37 0.61 7.56
C ARG A 159 20.21 -0.11 8.91
N ASN A 160 19.70 0.61 9.90
CA ASN A 160 19.52 0.05 11.23
C ASN A 160 18.38 -0.97 11.22
N ALA A 161 18.67 -2.21 11.58
CA ALA A 161 17.64 -3.19 11.85
C ALA A 161 16.77 -2.70 13.02
N TRP A 162 15.45 -2.88 12.88
CA TRP A 162 14.49 -2.50 13.90
C TRP A 162 13.29 -3.44 13.87
N THR A 163 12.53 -3.43 14.96
CA THR A 163 11.44 -4.38 15.18
C THR A 163 10.17 -3.61 15.51
N LEU A 164 9.06 -4.08 14.94
CA LEU A 164 7.72 -3.57 15.19
C LEU A 164 6.88 -4.68 15.83
N ASP A 165 6.61 -4.53 17.12
CA ASP A 165 5.79 -5.46 17.88
C ASP A 165 4.30 -5.15 17.67
N LEU A 166 3.59 -6.07 17.02
CA LEU A 166 2.17 -5.93 16.72
C LEU A 166 1.31 -6.44 17.88
N PRO A 167 0.30 -5.65 18.32
CA PRO A 167 -0.60 -6.04 19.39
C PRO A 167 -1.62 -7.11 18.92
N PRO A 168 -2.27 -7.85 19.84
CA PRO A 168 -3.12 -8.98 19.49
C PRO A 168 -4.27 -8.67 18.52
N ALA A 169 -4.82 -7.45 18.57
CA ALA A 169 -5.90 -7.03 17.68
C ALA A 169 -5.45 -6.70 16.25
N ALA A 170 -4.14 -6.52 16.01
CA ALA A 170 -3.62 -6.07 14.72
C ALA A 170 -3.96 -7.06 13.59
N ARG A 171 -4.54 -6.55 12.50
CA ARG A 171 -4.87 -7.31 11.28
C ARG A 171 -4.31 -6.65 10.04
N GLU A 172 -4.10 -5.34 10.06
CA GLU A 172 -3.64 -4.58 8.91
C GLU A 172 -2.47 -3.67 9.33
N LEU A 173 -1.38 -3.73 8.57
CA LEU A 173 -0.17 -2.96 8.81
C LEU A 173 0.25 -2.23 7.53
N GLU A 174 0.49 -0.92 7.66
CA GLU A 174 1.07 -0.07 6.61
C GLU A 174 2.32 0.59 7.18
N VAL A 175 3.45 0.48 6.48
CA VAL A 175 4.75 0.99 6.95
C VAL A 175 5.43 1.76 5.82
N VAL A 176 5.78 3.01 6.11
CA VAL A 176 6.49 3.92 5.19
C VAL A 176 7.82 4.31 5.82
N THR A 177 8.95 4.02 5.16
CA THR A 177 10.28 4.18 5.78
C THR A 177 11.36 4.82 4.90
N TRP A 178 11.04 5.39 3.74
CA TRP A 178 11.99 6.14 2.89
C TRP A 178 13.45 5.63 2.83
N ARG A 179 13.67 4.45 2.25
CA ARG A 179 14.94 3.73 2.06
C ARG A 179 15.59 3.13 3.31
N HIS A 180 14.97 3.24 4.49
CA HIS A 180 15.37 2.41 5.63
C HIS A 180 15.00 0.94 5.44
N LEU A 181 15.57 0.07 6.28
CA LEU A 181 15.19 -1.35 6.31
C LEU A 181 13.72 -1.51 6.72
N ALA A 182 13.03 -2.45 6.08
CA ALA A 182 11.73 -2.91 6.53
C ALA A 182 11.83 -3.48 7.96
N PRO A 183 10.82 -3.26 8.82
CA PRO A 183 10.86 -3.75 10.19
C PRO A 183 10.79 -5.28 10.24
N ALA A 184 11.49 -5.86 11.21
CA ALA A 184 11.14 -7.20 11.67
C ALA A 184 9.76 -7.14 12.35
N ILE A 185 8.78 -7.86 11.80
CA ILE A 185 7.42 -7.92 12.35
C ILE A 185 7.38 -8.99 13.44
N ALA A 186 7.08 -8.58 14.67
CA ALA A 186 7.04 -9.44 15.84
C ALA A 186 5.78 -9.19 16.68
N GLY A 187 5.68 -9.83 17.85
CA GLY A 187 4.56 -9.67 18.77
C GLY A 187 3.37 -10.61 18.53
N PRO A 188 2.38 -10.59 19.45
CA PRO A 188 1.25 -11.52 19.43
C PRO A 188 0.34 -11.38 18.21
N GLY A 189 0.28 -10.20 17.59
CA GLY A 189 -0.51 -9.94 16.38
C GLY A 189 0.16 -10.41 15.08
N ALA A 190 1.48 -10.66 15.08
CA ALA A 190 2.24 -10.91 13.85
C ALA A 190 1.68 -12.08 13.02
N ASN A 191 1.39 -13.21 13.67
CA ASN A 191 0.85 -14.39 12.98
C ASN A 191 -0.59 -14.21 12.51
N ALA A 192 -1.33 -13.25 13.05
CA ALA A 192 -2.72 -12.97 12.71
C ALA A 192 -2.87 -11.84 11.68
N LEU A 193 -1.76 -11.26 11.22
CA LEU A 193 -1.75 -10.18 10.23
C LEU A 193 -2.31 -10.69 8.89
N GLN A 194 -3.29 -9.96 8.36
CA GLN A 194 -4.01 -10.31 7.13
C GLN A 194 -3.59 -9.41 5.96
N LYS A 195 -3.25 -8.14 6.22
CA LYS A 195 -2.85 -7.18 5.20
C LYS A 195 -1.54 -6.49 5.58
N LEU A 196 -0.62 -6.42 4.64
CA LEU A 196 0.66 -5.71 4.78
C LEU A 196 0.87 -4.80 3.58
N ARG A 197 1.16 -3.53 3.84
CA ARG A 197 1.66 -2.58 2.85
C ARG A 197 3.02 -2.04 3.31
N LEU A 198 4.02 -2.14 2.44
CA LEU A 198 5.34 -1.55 2.65
C LEU A 198 5.61 -0.55 1.53
N ASP A 199 5.97 0.68 1.90
CA ASP A 199 6.24 1.75 0.97
C ASP A 199 7.65 2.34 1.23
N TYR A 200 8.41 2.54 0.16
CA TYR A 200 9.74 3.15 0.19
C TYR A 200 10.69 2.46 1.18
N ALA A 201 10.80 1.13 1.18
CA ALA A 201 11.60 0.38 2.15
C ALA A 201 12.60 -0.57 1.46
N VAL A 202 13.62 -0.98 2.21
CA VAL A 202 14.58 -2.01 1.78
C VAL A 202 14.30 -3.31 2.53
N VAL A 203 14.00 -4.39 1.82
CA VAL A 203 13.73 -5.70 2.41
C VAL A 203 14.98 -6.57 2.32
N ALA A 204 15.72 -6.64 3.43
CA ALA A 204 16.88 -7.52 3.57
C ALA A 204 16.49 -8.95 3.96
N GLU A 205 15.40 -9.13 4.69
CA GLU A 205 14.87 -10.42 5.13
C GLU A 205 13.33 -10.38 5.19
N TRP A 206 12.67 -11.51 4.88
CA TRP A 206 11.21 -11.61 4.89
C TRP A 206 10.68 -12.16 6.23
N PRO A 207 9.71 -11.49 6.87
CA PRO A 207 9.04 -12.05 8.04
C PRO A 207 8.14 -13.23 7.63
N ARG A 208 8.01 -14.23 8.51
CA ARG A 208 7.04 -15.33 8.32
C ARG A 208 5.65 -14.86 8.74
N LEU A 209 4.75 -14.72 7.78
CA LEU A 209 3.41 -14.19 7.95
C LEU A 209 2.37 -15.19 7.40
N PRO A 210 2.06 -16.26 8.16
CA PRO A 210 1.29 -17.39 7.64
C PRO A 210 -0.17 -17.05 7.30
N SER A 211 -0.75 -16.04 7.95
CA SER A 211 -2.15 -15.63 7.76
C SER A 211 -2.34 -14.47 6.78
N LEU A 212 -1.26 -14.04 6.11
CA LEU A 212 -1.29 -12.89 5.21
C LEU A 212 -2.11 -13.24 3.95
N VAL A 213 -3.08 -12.38 3.63
CA VAL A 213 -4.00 -12.51 2.50
C VAL A 213 -3.71 -11.48 1.43
N SER A 214 -3.27 -10.27 1.81
CA SER A 214 -3.01 -9.16 0.87
C SER A 214 -1.66 -8.52 1.17
N LEU A 215 -0.82 -8.40 0.15
CA LEU A 215 0.49 -7.78 0.21
C LEU A 215 0.62 -6.70 -0.87
N GLY A 216 0.93 -5.48 -0.44
CA GLY A 216 1.30 -4.38 -1.33
C GLY A 216 2.74 -3.94 -1.07
N LEU A 217 3.55 -3.89 -2.11
CA LEU A 217 4.92 -3.38 -2.08
C LEU A 217 5.01 -2.22 -3.05
N LYS A 218 5.38 -1.04 -2.55
CA LYS A 218 5.54 0.17 -3.35
C LYS A 218 6.94 0.76 -3.16
N ASP A 219 7.65 1.03 -4.24
CA ASP A 219 8.99 1.64 -4.21
C ASP A 219 9.94 0.85 -3.30
N ILE A 220 9.91 -0.49 -3.39
CA ILE A 220 10.67 -1.40 -2.52
C ILE A 220 11.93 -1.90 -3.22
N THR A 221 13.06 -1.89 -2.50
CA THR A 221 14.27 -2.63 -2.89
C THR A 221 14.33 -3.95 -2.14
N VAL A 222 14.27 -5.06 -2.84
CA VAL A 222 14.35 -6.41 -2.27
C VAL A 222 15.76 -6.97 -2.46
N GLU A 223 16.44 -7.22 -1.34
CA GLU A 223 17.77 -7.83 -1.29
C GLU A 223 17.69 -9.33 -0.94
N ALA A 224 16.60 -9.78 -0.31
CA ALA A 224 16.33 -11.19 -0.04
C ALA A 224 15.78 -11.96 -1.26
N PRO A 225 15.87 -13.31 -1.27
CA PRO A 225 15.16 -14.14 -2.24
C PRO A 225 13.65 -13.86 -2.24
N PHE A 226 13.09 -13.53 -3.41
CA PHE A 226 11.66 -13.25 -3.55
C PHE A 226 10.89 -14.54 -3.86
N ALA A 227 10.53 -15.27 -2.80
CA ALA A 227 9.74 -16.50 -2.87
C ALA A 227 8.57 -16.47 -1.86
N PRO A 228 7.48 -15.71 -2.14
CA PRO A 228 6.40 -15.48 -1.20
C PRO A 228 5.73 -16.75 -0.67
N GLY A 229 5.67 -17.82 -1.47
CA GLY A 229 5.13 -19.11 -1.02
C GLY A 229 5.84 -19.72 0.20
N ALA A 230 7.08 -19.32 0.48
CA ALA A 230 7.83 -19.80 1.65
C ALA A 230 7.45 -19.10 2.96
N TRP A 231 6.87 -17.89 2.91
CA TRP A 231 6.63 -17.07 4.09
C TRP A 231 5.21 -16.49 4.22
N CYS A 232 4.41 -16.46 3.14
CA CYS A 232 2.99 -16.08 3.14
C CYS A 232 2.14 -17.01 2.24
N PRO A 233 1.96 -18.29 2.60
CA PRO A 233 1.34 -19.29 1.73
C PRO A 233 -0.16 -19.09 1.45
N LEU A 234 -0.86 -18.26 2.24
CA LEU A 234 -2.29 -18.00 2.10
C LEU A 234 -2.61 -16.74 1.28
N LEU A 235 -1.61 -16.14 0.64
CA LEU A 235 -1.75 -14.88 -0.09
C LEU A 235 -2.73 -15.03 -1.26
N GLU A 236 -3.71 -14.13 -1.31
CA GLU A 236 -4.73 -14.02 -2.38
C GLU A 236 -4.49 -12.80 -3.28
N GLU A 237 -3.84 -11.76 -2.76
CA GLU A 237 -3.54 -10.52 -3.49
C GLU A 237 -2.06 -10.13 -3.33
N LEU A 238 -1.38 -9.88 -4.45
CA LEU A 238 -0.01 -9.38 -4.49
C LEU A 238 0.09 -8.20 -5.46
N ASN A 239 0.50 -7.04 -4.95
CA ASN A 239 0.76 -5.85 -5.77
C ASN A 239 2.23 -5.43 -5.59
N LEU A 240 2.93 -5.28 -6.71
CA LEU A 240 4.30 -4.78 -6.78
C LEU A 240 4.28 -3.50 -7.63
N PHE A 241 4.69 -2.38 -7.07
CA PHE A 241 4.74 -1.09 -7.76
C PHE A 241 6.12 -0.48 -7.63
N SER A 242 6.79 -0.18 -8.74
CA SER A 242 8.13 0.44 -8.78
C SER A 242 9.16 -0.30 -7.90
N CYS A 243 9.21 -1.63 -7.98
CA CYS A 243 10.07 -2.45 -7.11
C CYS A 243 11.37 -2.89 -7.81
N GLU A 244 12.48 -2.95 -7.05
CA GLU A 244 13.79 -3.43 -7.52
C GLU A 244 14.16 -4.73 -6.79
N ILE A 245 14.29 -5.85 -7.51
CA ILE A 245 14.61 -7.18 -6.96
C ILE A 245 16.02 -7.60 -7.36
N ARG A 246 16.96 -7.53 -6.41
CA ARG A 246 18.41 -7.70 -6.65
C ARG A 246 18.91 -9.14 -6.75
N GLN A 247 18.04 -10.12 -6.55
CA GLN A 247 18.42 -11.53 -6.66
C GLN A 247 18.33 -12.07 -8.10
N ALA A 248 17.99 -11.21 -9.07
CA ALA A 248 17.79 -11.59 -10.48
C ALA A 248 16.80 -12.77 -10.67
N ARG A 249 15.93 -13.03 -9.68
CA ARG A 249 15.00 -14.15 -9.67
C ARG A 249 13.77 -13.84 -8.81
N VAL A 250 12.61 -14.14 -9.36
CA VAL A 250 11.29 -14.03 -8.74
C VAL A 250 10.60 -15.38 -8.87
N ASP A 251 10.20 -15.98 -7.74
CA ASP A 251 9.59 -17.31 -7.69
C ASP A 251 8.25 -17.27 -6.93
N ILE A 252 7.18 -16.91 -7.64
CA ILE A 252 5.84 -16.76 -7.09
C ILE A 252 5.09 -18.08 -7.27
N ARG A 253 5.22 -18.98 -6.29
CA ARG A 253 4.40 -20.21 -6.21
C ARG A 253 3.35 -20.05 -5.13
N LEU A 254 2.16 -19.59 -5.51
CA LEU A 254 1.08 -19.26 -4.58
C LEU A 254 -0.23 -19.90 -5.04
N PRO A 255 -0.67 -21.01 -4.40
CA PRO A 255 -1.83 -21.77 -4.87
C PRO A 255 -3.17 -21.04 -4.70
N ARG A 256 -3.22 -20.01 -3.84
CA ARG A 256 -4.43 -19.24 -3.53
C ARG A 256 -4.42 -17.84 -4.14
N LEU A 257 -3.37 -17.45 -4.86
CA LEU A 257 -3.25 -16.12 -5.43
C LEU A 257 -4.34 -15.92 -6.50
N ARG A 258 -5.12 -14.86 -6.35
CA ARG A 258 -6.24 -14.50 -7.24
C ARG A 258 -5.94 -13.25 -8.06
N PHE A 259 -5.19 -12.32 -7.49
CA PHE A 259 -4.84 -11.05 -8.10
C PHE A 259 -3.33 -10.83 -8.00
N LEU A 260 -2.70 -10.57 -9.15
CA LEU A 260 -1.30 -10.20 -9.24
C LEU A 260 -1.17 -8.95 -10.11
N ASP A 261 -0.63 -7.89 -9.53
CA ASP A 261 -0.28 -6.67 -10.22
C ASP A 261 1.23 -6.43 -10.11
N MET A 262 1.87 -6.17 -11.25
CA MET A 262 3.29 -5.92 -11.37
C MET A 262 3.51 -4.66 -12.21
N ASP A 263 3.64 -3.52 -11.55
CA ASP A 263 3.96 -2.24 -12.16
C ASP A 263 5.45 -1.92 -11.96
N SER A 264 6.17 -1.73 -13.07
CA SER A 264 7.54 -1.22 -13.10
C SER A 264 8.49 -2.01 -12.18
N VAL A 265 8.44 -3.34 -12.28
CA VAL A 265 9.26 -4.27 -11.48
C VAL A 265 10.58 -4.59 -12.19
N ASP A 266 11.70 -4.12 -11.64
CA ASP A 266 13.05 -4.41 -12.12
C ASP A 266 13.64 -5.63 -11.42
N VAL A 267 14.24 -6.55 -12.18
CA VAL A 267 14.78 -7.82 -11.66
C VAL A 267 16.23 -8.01 -12.11
N ALA A 268 17.12 -7.15 -11.59
CA ALA A 268 18.53 -7.11 -11.94
C ALA A 268 19.44 -6.99 -10.69
N PRO A 269 20.64 -7.60 -10.69
CA PRO A 269 21.48 -7.68 -9.50
C PRO A 269 22.12 -6.35 -9.06
N HIS A 270 22.13 -5.32 -9.91
CA HIS A 270 22.73 -4.01 -9.61
C HIS A 270 21.81 -2.84 -10.02
N GLY A 271 20.49 -3.04 -9.98
CA GLY A 271 19.52 -2.07 -10.53
C GLY A 271 19.68 -1.93 -12.05
N ARG A 272 19.15 -0.84 -12.63
CA ARG A 272 19.19 -0.53 -14.08
C ARG A 272 20.59 -0.73 -14.68
N SER A 273 20.85 -1.92 -15.18
CA SER A 273 22.11 -2.31 -15.82
C SER A 273 21.96 -2.29 -17.32
N THR A 274 22.98 -1.79 -18.02
CA THR A 274 23.06 -1.82 -19.49
C THR A 274 23.38 -3.20 -20.06
N GLU A 275 23.68 -4.19 -19.20
CA GLU A 275 24.03 -5.56 -19.58
C GLU A 275 22.81 -6.52 -19.65
N ALA A 276 21.61 -5.98 -19.84
CA ALA A 276 20.36 -6.73 -20.02
C ALA A 276 20.46 -7.79 -21.15
N PRO A 277 19.74 -8.92 -21.06
CA PRO A 277 18.61 -9.19 -20.16
C PRO A 277 18.97 -9.97 -18.89
N TYR A 278 18.31 -9.61 -17.79
CA TYR A 278 18.44 -10.22 -16.46
C TYR A 278 17.08 -10.65 -15.93
N GLY A 279 17.02 -11.36 -14.81
CA GLY A 279 15.73 -11.67 -14.19
C GLY A 279 15.07 -12.91 -14.77
N VAL A 280 14.92 -13.91 -13.90
CA VAL A 280 14.12 -15.10 -14.14
C VAL A 280 12.85 -15.00 -13.30
N ILE A 281 11.71 -14.84 -13.97
CA ILE A 281 10.40 -14.77 -13.31
C ILE A 281 9.65 -16.07 -13.54
N THR A 282 9.22 -16.69 -12.46
CA THR A 282 8.37 -17.89 -12.47
C THR A 282 7.15 -17.63 -11.61
N ILE A 283 5.98 -17.75 -12.21
CA ILE A 283 4.68 -17.62 -11.54
C ILE A 283 3.92 -18.93 -11.73
N ASP A 284 3.65 -19.63 -10.64
CA ASP A 284 2.76 -20.81 -10.60
C ASP A 284 1.63 -20.50 -9.62
N ALA A 285 0.49 -20.08 -10.18
CA ALA A 285 -0.66 -19.58 -9.45
C ALA A 285 -1.95 -20.17 -10.06
N PRO A 286 -2.32 -21.41 -9.68
CA PRO A 286 -3.46 -22.13 -10.28
C PRO A 286 -4.81 -21.43 -10.14
N GLU A 287 -5.01 -20.63 -9.08
CA GLU A 287 -6.25 -19.89 -8.81
C GLU A 287 -6.21 -18.43 -9.28
N LEU A 288 -5.18 -18.03 -10.04
CA LEU A 288 -5.02 -16.66 -10.51
C LEU A 288 -6.14 -16.30 -11.48
N ILE A 289 -6.84 -15.19 -11.19
CA ILE A 289 -7.99 -14.71 -11.95
C ILE A 289 -7.59 -13.49 -12.79
N GLU A 290 -6.82 -12.59 -12.20
CA GLU A 290 -6.40 -11.33 -12.83
C GLU A 290 -4.88 -11.19 -12.70
N PHE A 291 -4.24 -10.94 -13.83
CA PHE A 291 -2.83 -10.66 -13.91
C PHE A 291 -2.63 -9.41 -14.75
N GLU A 292 -2.02 -8.40 -14.13
CA GLU A 292 -1.60 -7.18 -14.81
C GLU A 292 -0.09 -7.02 -14.65
N ILE A 293 0.56 -6.71 -15.75
CA ILE A 293 1.94 -6.26 -15.78
C ILE A 293 2.00 -5.01 -16.63
N ASP A 294 2.47 -3.92 -16.03
CA ASP A 294 2.66 -2.64 -16.69
C ASP A 294 4.06 -2.13 -16.39
N CYS A 295 4.67 -1.50 -17.37
CA CYS A 295 5.97 -0.88 -17.20
C CYS A 295 5.97 0.44 -17.95
N GLY A 296 6.41 1.49 -17.25
CA GLY A 296 6.81 2.71 -17.92
C GLY A 296 7.82 2.40 -19.02
N ALA A 297 7.72 3.12 -20.12
CA ALA A 297 8.61 2.93 -21.24
C ALA A 297 10.09 2.97 -20.80
N GLY A 298 10.84 1.86 -20.94
CA GLY A 298 12.26 1.82 -20.58
C GLY A 298 12.52 1.97 -19.08
N ALA A 299 11.48 1.83 -18.26
CA ALA A 299 11.57 1.99 -16.82
C ALA A 299 12.29 0.81 -16.15
N THR A 300 12.19 -0.39 -16.73
CA THR A 300 12.71 -1.65 -16.21
C THR A 300 13.62 -2.35 -17.22
N THR A 301 14.48 -3.25 -16.73
CA THR A 301 15.28 -4.10 -17.62
C THR A 301 14.46 -5.26 -18.20
N ASP A 302 14.81 -5.69 -19.41
CA ASP A 302 14.21 -6.86 -20.03
C ASP A 302 14.47 -8.13 -19.23
N TYR A 303 13.45 -8.99 -19.14
CA TYR A 303 13.61 -10.27 -18.48
C TYR A 303 14.36 -11.29 -19.34
N LYS A 304 15.25 -12.06 -18.72
CA LYS A 304 15.88 -13.21 -19.38
C LYS A 304 14.84 -14.29 -19.68
N SER A 305 13.92 -14.52 -18.76
CA SER A 305 12.81 -15.44 -18.98
C SER A 305 11.62 -15.14 -18.08
N PHE A 306 10.42 -15.31 -18.63
CA PHE A 306 9.16 -15.17 -17.93
C PHE A 306 8.29 -16.41 -18.15
N SER A 307 7.89 -17.06 -17.05
CA SER A 307 7.02 -18.24 -17.06
C SER A 307 5.78 -17.96 -16.20
N LEU A 308 4.60 -18.15 -16.78
CA LEU A 308 3.31 -18.01 -16.12
C LEU A 308 2.49 -19.28 -16.28
N ARG A 309 2.08 -19.87 -15.17
CA ARG A 309 1.09 -20.94 -15.12
C ARG A 309 -0.12 -20.50 -14.29
N ALA A 310 -1.22 -20.23 -14.99
CA ALA A 310 -2.45 -19.66 -14.44
C ALA A 310 -3.69 -20.22 -15.18
N PRO A 311 -4.05 -21.50 -14.96
CA PRO A 311 -5.17 -22.18 -15.64
C PRO A 311 -6.56 -21.57 -15.47
N ARG A 312 -6.75 -20.67 -14.48
CA ARG A 312 -8.03 -20.00 -14.21
C ARG A 312 -8.01 -18.51 -14.58
N LEU A 313 -6.97 -18.05 -15.28
CA LEU A 313 -6.81 -16.66 -15.64
C LEU A 313 -7.96 -16.19 -16.53
N ARG A 314 -8.54 -15.04 -16.20
CA ARG A 314 -9.66 -14.42 -16.91
C ARG A 314 -9.32 -13.06 -17.48
N LEU A 315 -8.44 -12.32 -16.82
CA LEU A 315 -7.97 -11.02 -17.25
C LEU A 315 -6.44 -11.04 -17.37
N LEU A 316 -5.94 -10.65 -18.53
CA LEU A 316 -4.50 -10.46 -18.77
C LEU A 316 -4.25 -9.05 -19.30
N GLY A 317 -3.68 -8.19 -18.47
CA GLY A 317 -3.08 -6.92 -18.89
C GLY A 317 -1.58 -7.10 -19.06
N TRP A 318 -1.05 -6.88 -20.27
CA TRP A 318 0.39 -6.88 -20.50
C TRP A 318 0.81 -5.64 -21.24
N ARG A 319 1.62 -4.80 -20.61
CA ARG A 319 2.04 -3.51 -21.17
C ARG A 319 3.54 -3.34 -21.00
N ASN A 320 4.23 -3.08 -22.11
CA ASN A 320 5.60 -2.54 -22.15
C ASN A 320 6.69 -3.29 -21.35
N GLN A 321 6.43 -4.54 -20.96
CA GLN A 321 7.44 -5.42 -20.38
C GLN A 321 7.92 -6.44 -21.41
N TYR A 322 9.23 -6.67 -21.46
CA TYR A 322 9.87 -7.54 -22.45
C TYR A 322 10.59 -8.71 -21.80
N ALA A 323 10.68 -9.81 -22.53
CA ALA A 323 11.44 -10.97 -22.10
C ALA A 323 11.98 -11.78 -23.29
N GLU A 324 13.22 -12.28 -23.21
CA GLU A 324 13.78 -13.12 -24.29
C GLU A 324 13.00 -14.41 -24.49
N ARG A 325 12.60 -15.03 -23.38
CA ARG A 325 11.86 -16.30 -23.36
C ARG A 325 10.57 -16.09 -22.58
N ILE A 326 9.44 -16.37 -23.22
CA ILE A 326 8.12 -16.28 -22.60
C ILE A 326 7.41 -17.62 -22.76
N VAL A 327 6.90 -18.12 -21.64
CA VAL A 327 6.05 -19.30 -21.57
C VAL A 327 4.80 -18.94 -20.79
N ILE A 328 3.64 -19.08 -21.42
CA ILE A 328 2.34 -18.81 -20.81
C ILE A 328 1.51 -20.08 -20.92
N ASP A 329 1.03 -20.58 -19.78
CA ASP A 329 0.11 -21.69 -19.66
C ASP A 329 -1.14 -21.21 -18.91
N VAL A 330 -2.21 -20.94 -19.67
CA VAL A 330 -3.53 -20.56 -19.13
C VAL A 330 -4.50 -21.74 -19.09
N GLY A 331 -3.98 -22.97 -19.14
CA GLY A 331 -4.74 -24.20 -19.06
C GLY A 331 -5.61 -24.42 -20.30
N ARG A 332 -6.92 -24.20 -20.16
CA ARG A 332 -7.84 -24.34 -21.29
C ARG A 332 -7.79 -23.08 -22.15
N PRO A 333 -7.74 -23.19 -23.48
CA PRO A 333 -7.71 -21.99 -24.30
C PRO A 333 -9.04 -21.23 -24.17
N GLY A 334 -9.02 -19.91 -24.35
CA GLY A 334 -10.20 -19.07 -24.13
C GLY A 334 -10.58 -18.82 -22.65
N SER A 335 -9.77 -19.32 -21.70
CA SER A 335 -9.92 -18.99 -20.27
C SER A 335 -9.82 -17.48 -20.01
N VAL A 336 -8.87 -16.82 -20.67
CA VAL A 336 -8.71 -15.37 -20.67
C VAL A 336 -9.82 -14.74 -21.51
N LYS A 337 -10.61 -13.84 -20.94
CA LYS A 337 -11.78 -13.21 -21.61
C LYS A 337 -11.64 -11.72 -21.80
N LEU A 338 -10.75 -11.10 -21.02
CA LEU A 338 -10.58 -9.66 -20.91
C LEU A 338 -9.09 -9.32 -20.89
N GLY A 339 -8.79 -8.08 -21.26
CA GLY A 339 -7.44 -7.53 -21.26
C GLY A 339 -6.86 -7.37 -22.67
N GLY A 340 -5.56 -7.13 -22.73
CA GLY A 340 -4.85 -6.76 -23.95
C GLY A 340 -3.35 -6.78 -23.75
N ILE A 341 -2.63 -6.94 -24.87
CA ILE A 341 -1.17 -6.85 -24.92
C ILE A 341 -0.83 -5.55 -25.66
N ARG A 342 0.01 -4.71 -25.07
CA ARG A 342 0.48 -3.43 -25.63
C ARG A 342 2.00 -3.37 -25.52
N LEU A 343 2.68 -3.14 -26.63
CA LEU A 343 4.13 -3.02 -26.71
C LEU A 343 4.49 -1.75 -27.47
N MET A 344 5.37 -0.92 -26.91
CA MET A 344 5.76 0.38 -27.48
C MET A 344 7.20 0.37 -28.02
N SER A 345 7.42 1.11 -29.11
CA SER A 345 8.69 1.25 -29.83
C SER A 345 9.61 2.33 -29.24
N ILE A 346 9.85 2.24 -27.96
CA ILE A 346 10.44 3.34 -27.16
C ILE A 346 11.96 3.24 -27.12
N TYR A 347 12.56 2.07 -27.38
CA TYR A 347 14.02 1.89 -27.33
C TYR A 347 14.52 0.89 -28.36
N SER A 348 15.25 1.40 -29.36
CA SER A 348 16.25 0.76 -30.26
C SER A 348 15.98 -0.59 -30.95
N ARG A 349 14.97 -1.36 -30.57
CA ARG A 349 14.61 -2.66 -31.16
C ARG A 349 13.55 -2.46 -32.23
N GLY A 350 13.73 -3.14 -33.35
CA GLY A 350 12.77 -3.08 -34.46
C GLY A 350 11.43 -3.74 -34.08
N MET A 351 10.35 -3.28 -34.73
CA MET A 351 8.98 -3.83 -34.58
C MET A 351 8.89 -5.36 -34.68
N MET A 352 9.78 -5.97 -35.47
CA MET A 352 9.86 -7.42 -35.60
C MET A 352 10.07 -8.12 -34.25
N TYR A 353 10.90 -7.56 -33.36
CA TYR A 353 11.13 -8.13 -32.04
C TYR A 353 9.85 -8.13 -31.19
N TYR A 354 9.12 -7.01 -31.18
CA TYR A 354 7.88 -6.90 -30.41
C TYR A 354 6.77 -7.80 -30.98
N ARG A 355 6.69 -7.92 -32.31
CA ARG A 355 5.77 -8.85 -32.97
C ARG A 355 6.09 -10.29 -32.62
N GLU A 356 7.36 -10.70 -32.67
CA GLU A 356 7.78 -12.05 -32.28
C GLU A 356 7.42 -12.36 -30.81
N GLN A 357 7.69 -11.44 -29.89
CA GLN A 357 7.29 -11.60 -28.49
C GLN A 357 5.78 -11.76 -28.35
N MET A 358 5.00 -10.90 -29.02
CA MET A 358 3.54 -10.98 -29.01
C MET A 358 3.04 -12.34 -29.53
N MET A 359 3.61 -12.85 -30.62
CA MET A 359 3.24 -14.17 -31.15
C MET A 359 3.57 -15.30 -30.19
N ARG A 360 4.73 -15.25 -29.51
CA ARG A 360 5.07 -16.24 -28.46
C ARG A 360 4.05 -16.23 -27.31
N MET A 361 3.57 -15.05 -26.91
CA MET A 361 2.53 -14.92 -25.89
C MET A 361 1.20 -15.50 -26.37
N LEU A 362 0.77 -15.12 -27.58
CA LEU A 362 -0.49 -15.60 -28.17
C LEU A 362 -0.49 -17.13 -28.35
N GLN A 363 0.66 -17.74 -28.68
CA GLN A 363 0.80 -19.20 -28.76
C GLN A 363 0.51 -19.88 -27.41
N GLY A 364 0.90 -19.28 -26.29
CA GLY A 364 0.60 -19.80 -24.95
C GLY A 364 -0.85 -19.59 -24.53
N LEU A 365 -1.50 -18.54 -25.02
CA LEU A 365 -2.92 -18.24 -24.77
C LEU A 365 -3.87 -19.06 -25.64
N LEU A 366 -3.43 -19.42 -26.85
CA LEU A 366 -4.18 -20.17 -27.85
C LEU A 366 -3.42 -21.43 -28.27
N PRO A 367 -3.13 -22.39 -27.37
CA PRO A 367 -2.29 -23.54 -27.71
C PRO A 367 -2.93 -24.53 -28.71
N ASN A 368 -4.24 -24.42 -28.98
CA ASN A 368 -4.91 -25.15 -30.07
C ASN A 368 -4.57 -24.59 -31.47
N ILE A 369 -4.03 -23.38 -31.47
CA ILE A 369 -3.37 -22.62 -32.53
C ILE A 369 -2.10 -23.26 -33.13
N PRO A 370 -2.04 -23.90 -34.32
CA PRO A 370 -0.73 -24.23 -34.87
C PRO A 370 0.07 -22.94 -35.08
N PRO A 371 1.37 -22.88 -34.71
CA PRO A 371 2.18 -21.67 -34.83
C PRO A 371 2.16 -21.06 -36.24
N GLU A 372 2.00 -21.91 -37.25
CA GLU A 372 1.99 -21.57 -38.67
C GLU A 372 0.75 -20.75 -39.08
N ASN A 373 -0.37 -20.91 -38.35
CA ASN A 373 -1.64 -20.23 -38.61
C ASN A 373 -1.91 -19.08 -37.64
N LEU A 374 -1.07 -18.93 -36.61
CA LEU A 374 -1.30 -17.96 -35.53
C LEU A 374 -1.25 -16.52 -36.04
N ASP A 375 -0.34 -16.23 -36.97
CA ASP A 375 -0.19 -14.91 -37.58
C ASP A 375 -1.49 -14.48 -38.29
N ASP A 376 -2.05 -15.34 -39.14
CA ASP A 376 -3.27 -15.07 -39.91
C ASP A 376 -4.50 -14.88 -39.00
N VAL A 377 -4.55 -15.64 -37.90
CA VAL A 377 -5.62 -15.55 -36.90
C VAL A 377 -5.52 -14.28 -36.06
N ALA A 378 -4.30 -13.88 -35.70
CA ALA A 378 -4.06 -12.71 -34.86
C ALA A 378 -4.19 -11.39 -35.63
N GLU A 379 -3.80 -11.35 -36.91
CA GLU A 379 -3.71 -10.14 -37.74
C GLU A 379 -4.91 -9.19 -37.63
N PRO A 380 -6.19 -9.64 -37.69
CA PRO A 380 -7.34 -8.73 -37.62
C PRO A 380 -7.50 -8.02 -36.26
N TYR A 381 -6.83 -8.52 -35.23
CA TYR A 381 -6.90 -8.01 -33.85
C TYR A 381 -5.63 -7.27 -33.44
N LEU A 382 -4.65 -7.21 -34.34
CA LEU A 382 -3.43 -6.44 -34.18
C LEU A 382 -3.64 -5.04 -34.74
N THR A 383 -3.24 -4.03 -33.98
CA THR A 383 -3.17 -2.66 -34.48
C THR A 383 -1.77 -2.13 -34.30
N LEU A 384 -1.25 -1.51 -35.36
CA LEU A 384 -0.03 -0.73 -35.33
C LEU A 384 -0.44 0.73 -35.48
N GLY A 385 -0.25 1.52 -34.43
CA GLY A 385 -0.59 2.93 -34.41
C GLY A 385 0.62 3.79 -34.06
N ASP A 386 0.52 5.07 -34.38
CA ASP A 386 1.42 6.08 -33.81
C ASP A 386 0.97 6.35 -32.37
N TRP A 387 1.93 6.51 -31.47
CA TRP A 387 1.65 6.87 -30.10
C TRP A 387 1.36 8.38 -30.00
N SER A 388 0.26 8.73 -29.35
CA SER A 388 -0.08 10.11 -29.00
C SER A 388 -0.59 10.12 -27.56
N ASP A 389 0.26 10.50 -26.60
CA ASP A 389 -0.25 10.89 -25.29
C ASP A 389 -0.92 12.25 -25.40
N ASP A 390 -2.20 12.29 -25.03
CA ASP A 390 -2.94 13.53 -24.81
C ASP A 390 -2.79 14.03 -23.35
N ASP A 391 -2.12 13.28 -22.47
CA ASP A 391 -2.17 13.50 -21.01
C ASP A 391 -0.81 13.68 -20.27
N ASP A 392 0.37 13.69 -20.93
CA ASP A 392 1.65 13.94 -20.26
C ASP A 392 2.50 15.06 -20.89
N ASP A 393 3.08 15.92 -20.04
CA ASP A 393 3.97 17.06 -20.36
C ASP A 393 5.38 16.61 -20.87
N GLU A 394 5.56 15.35 -21.29
CA GLU A 394 6.83 14.85 -21.82
C GLU A 394 7.01 15.14 -23.33
N PRO A 395 8.26 15.43 -23.78
CA PRO A 395 8.51 15.80 -25.16
C PRO A 395 8.21 14.63 -26.11
N LYS A 396 7.19 14.82 -26.96
CA LYS A 396 6.76 13.89 -28.01
C LYS A 396 7.95 13.40 -28.84
N HIS A 397 8.28 12.11 -28.75
CA HIS A 397 9.21 11.48 -29.66
C HIS A 397 8.48 11.17 -30.98
N GLU A 398 8.82 11.89 -32.05
CA GLU A 398 8.13 11.89 -33.35
C GLU A 398 8.11 10.56 -34.14
N ASN A 399 8.50 9.42 -33.54
CA ASN A 399 8.57 8.11 -34.23
C ASN A 399 8.13 6.91 -33.38
N GLU A 400 7.42 7.13 -32.28
CA GLU A 400 6.99 6.04 -31.42
C GLU A 400 5.79 5.29 -32.00
N LYS A 401 6.02 4.03 -32.31
CA LYS A 401 4.97 3.09 -32.76
C LYS A 401 4.49 2.24 -31.60
N GLN A 402 3.20 1.94 -31.60
CA GLN A 402 2.57 1.06 -30.64
C GLN A 402 1.95 -0.13 -31.35
N LEU A 403 2.33 -1.34 -30.90
CA LEU A 403 1.70 -2.60 -31.31
C LEU A 403 0.74 -3.04 -30.20
N THR A 404 -0.55 -3.19 -30.52
CA THR A 404 -1.55 -3.69 -29.57
C THR A 404 -2.30 -4.90 -30.11
N CYS A 405 -2.70 -5.78 -29.19
CA CYS A 405 -3.56 -6.93 -29.47
C CYS A 405 -4.79 -6.89 -28.56
N ASN A 406 -5.99 -6.90 -29.17
CA ASN A 406 -7.25 -6.99 -28.45
C ASN A 406 -7.64 -8.45 -28.20
N LEU A 407 -7.32 -8.95 -27.00
CA LEU A 407 -7.61 -10.34 -26.62
C LEU A 407 -9.11 -10.65 -26.60
N ARG A 408 -9.95 -9.68 -26.25
CA ARG A 408 -11.42 -9.89 -26.21
C ARG A 408 -11.98 -10.22 -27.60
N GLY A 409 -11.57 -9.48 -28.63
CA GLY A 409 -12.00 -9.72 -30.00
C GLY A 409 -11.46 -11.04 -30.56
N LEU A 410 -10.18 -11.32 -30.31
CA LEU A 410 -9.50 -12.54 -30.76
C LEU A 410 -10.14 -13.80 -30.19
N ILE A 411 -10.48 -13.79 -28.89
CA ILE A 411 -11.01 -14.96 -28.20
C ILE A 411 -12.51 -15.17 -28.49
N MET A 412 -13.29 -14.10 -28.63
CA MET A 412 -14.72 -14.21 -28.98
C MET A 412 -14.97 -14.77 -30.39
N SER A 413 -14.06 -14.51 -31.33
CA SER A 413 -14.20 -14.94 -32.73
C SER A 413 -13.78 -16.37 -33.00
N HIS A 414 -12.85 -16.90 -32.20
CA HIS A 414 -12.30 -18.25 -32.37
C HIS A 414 -12.88 -19.28 -31.39
N GLY A 415 -13.91 -18.89 -30.63
CA GLY A 415 -14.81 -19.81 -29.93
C GLY A 415 -14.09 -20.90 -29.14
N ILE A 416 -13.22 -20.49 -28.22
CA ILE A 416 -12.71 -21.36 -27.15
C ILE A 416 -13.26 -20.92 -25.80
#